data_AF-U2RBJ5-F1
#
_entry.id   AF-U2RBJ5-F1
#
_cell.length_a   1.000
_cell.length_b   1.000
_cell.length_c   1.000
_cell.angle_alpha   90.00
_cell.angle_beta   90.00
_cell.angle_gamma   90.00
#
_symmetry.space_group_name_H-M   'P 1'
#
loop_
_entity.id
_entity.type
_entity.pdbx_description
1 polymer ?
#
loop_
_entity_poly.entity_id
_entity_poly.type
_entity_poly.pdbx_seq_one_letter_code
_entity_poly.pdbx_strand_id
1 'polypeptide(L)'
;MKKIILLGIIILSFIVQAESLGKGDVYCLGIGKSTKTKDGIKFKAKLCRIGSDKLRNVTVYHNSHLILDEYDVDKKLMYAANGSEGIFYNSDTGILNVEIIDPISRMAADTGSIFPITDREMREVWQSRIVKNDLIEVYGNTLGIPTVSEKEYEREYDYGDY
;
A
#
# COMPACT_ATOMS: atom_id res chain seq x y z
N MET A 1 -48.29 -41.63 -0.58
CA MET A 1 -48.29 -40.15 -0.56
C MET A 1 -47.69 -39.73 0.78
N LYS A 2 -46.65 -38.90 0.96
CA LYS A 2 -45.91 -37.93 0.15
C LYS A 2 -44.42 -38.04 0.54
N LYS A 3 -43.51 -38.00 -0.44
CA LYS A 3 -42.07 -37.81 -0.22
C LYS A 3 -41.84 -36.32 0.03
N ILE A 4 -41.33 -35.95 1.20
CA ILE A 4 -40.88 -34.57 1.47
C ILE A 4 -39.38 -34.55 1.16
N ILE A 5 -39.03 -34.06 -0.03
CA ILE A 5 -37.65 -33.78 -0.40
C ILE A 5 -37.32 -32.43 0.22
N LEU A 6 -36.55 -32.45 1.31
CA LEU A 6 -36.04 -31.24 1.94
C LEU A 6 -34.85 -30.74 1.10
N LEU A 7 -35.11 -29.78 0.21
CA LEU A 7 -34.04 -29.08 -0.51
C LEU A 7 -33.38 -28.08 0.45
N GLY A 8 -32.30 -28.50 1.09
CA GLY A 8 -31.47 -27.62 1.89
C GLY A 8 -30.77 -26.61 0.99
N ILE A 9 -31.18 -25.34 1.06
CA ILE A 9 -30.47 -24.24 0.42
C ILE A 9 -29.20 -24.01 1.25
N ILE A 10 -28.06 -24.51 0.74
CA ILE A 10 -26.75 -24.08 1.22
C ILE A 10 -26.54 -22.67 0.65
N ILE A 11 -26.82 -21.66 1.47
CA ILE A 11 -26.43 -20.29 1.15
C ILE A 11 -24.92 -20.24 1.33
N LEU A 12 -24.19 -20.33 0.22
CA LEU A 12 -22.73 -20.17 0.22
C LEU A 12 -22.45 -18.68 0.52
N SER A 13 -22.39 -18.33 1.80
CA SER A 13 -21.89 -17.03 2.21
C SER A 13 -20.41 -16.99 1.84
N PHE A 14 -20.09 -16.32 0.74
CA PHE A 14 -18.72 -15.94 0.40
C PHE A 14 -18.21 -15.06 1.55
N ILE A 15 -17.44 -15.65 2.46
CA ILE A 15 -16.73 -14.90 3.48
C ILE A 15 -15.62 -14.19 2.72
N VAL A 16 -15.86 -12.94 2.37
CA VAL A 16 -14.87 -12.05 1.77
C VAL A 16 -13.80 -11.79 2.83
N GLN A 17 -12.68 -12.50 2.77
CA GLN A 17 -11.55 -12.31 3.67
C GLN A 17 -10.47 -11.49 2.96
N ALA A 18 -9.90 -10.53 3.66
CA ALA A 18 -8.67 -9.88 3.19
C ALA A 18 -7.52 -10.90 3.26
N GLU A 19 -6.75 -10.99 2.20
CA GLU A 19 -5.55 -11.81 2.11
C GLU A 19 -4.39 -11.08 2.78
N SER A 20 -3.63 -11.77 3.62
CA SER A 20 -2.39 -11.23 4.16
C SER A 20 -1.31 -11.27 3.09
N LEU A 21 -0.73 -10.11 2.78
CA LEU A 21 0.48 -9.95 1.96
C LEU A 21 1.74 -9.92 2.84
N GLY A 22 1.60 -10.21 4.14
CA GLY A 22 2.71 -10.30 5.08
C GLY A 22 3.02 -8.97 5.78
N LYS A 23 4.31 -8.73 6.00
CA LYS A 23 4.88 -7.57 6.70
C LYS A 23 5.92 -6.90 5.82
N GLY A 24 6.26 -5.65 6.13
CA GLY A 24 7.39 -4.96 5.52
C GLY A 24 7.00 -3.64 4.84
N ASP A 25 7.69 -3.36 3.74
CA ASP A 25 7.65 -2.05 3.11
C ASP A 25 6.58 -1.97 2.03
N VAL A 26 5.91 -0.83 1.97
CA VAL A 26 4.90 -0.51 0.97
C VAL A 26 5.25 0.82 0.35
N TYR A 27 5.19 0.89 -0.98
CA TYR A 27 5.04 2.17 -1.64
C TYR A 27 3.84 2.22 -2.57
N CYS A 28 3.28 3.42 -2.73
CA CYS A 28 2.22 3.67 -3.68
C CYS A 28 2.48 4.91 -4.52
N LEU A 29 1.96 4.90 -5.74
CA LEU A 29 2.12 5.92 -6.76
C LEU A 29 0.75 6.36 -7.30
N GLY A 30 0.69 7.58 -7.85
CA GLY A 30 -0.52 8.13 -8.45
C GLY A 30 -1.60 8.35 -7.39
N ILE A 31 -1.19 8.97 -6.28
CA ILE A 31 -2.00 9.13 -5.08
C ILE A 31 -2.95 10.32 -5.21
N GLY A 32 -4.19 10.13 -4.80
CA GLY A 32 -5.17 11.19 -4.64
C GLY A 32 -5.11 11.86 -3.27
N LYS A 33 -5.95 12.87 -3.06
CA LYS A 33 -6.09 13.52 -1.75
C LYS A 33 -6.47 12.50 -0.67
N SER A 34 -5.79 12.55 0.47
CA SER A 34 -6.07 11.72 1.63
C SER A 34 -7.25 12.30 2.42
N THR A 35 -7.89 11.42 3.17
CA THR A 35 -8.91 11.76 4.16
C THR A 35 -8.50 11.16 5.50
N LYS A 36 -8.56 11.93 6.57
CA LYS A 36 -8.35 11.42 7.93
C LYS A 36 -9.41 10.36 8.25
N THR A 37 -8.99 9.33 8.96
CA THR A 37 -9.85 8.26 9.46
C THR A 37 -9.82 8.28 10.98
N LYS A 38 -10.52 7.34 11.61
CA LYS A 38 -10.50 7.21 13.07
C LYS A 38 -9.07 6.97 13.59
N ASP A 39 -8.28 6.17 12.87
CA ASP A 39 -7.00 5.66 13.36
C ASP A 39 -5.80 6.12 12.49
N GLY A 40 -6.03 6.84 11.39
CA GLY A 40 -4.96 7.31 10.50
C GLY A 40 -5.47 8.02 9.25
N ILE A 41 -5.13 7.51 8.07
CA ILE A 41 -5.53 8.10 6.79
C ILE A 41 -6.04 7.06 5.79
N LYS A 42 -6.85 7.53 4.84
CA LYS A 42 -7.28 6.78 3.66
C LYS A 42 -7.05 7.59 2.40
N PHE A 43 -6.57 6.96 1.33
CA PHE A 43 -6.39 7.59 0.03
C PHE A 43 -6.53 6.56 -1.11
N LYS A 44 -6.73 7.04 -2.34
CA LYS A 44 -6.67 6.19 -3.53
C LYS A 44 -5.27 6.26 -4.15
N ALA A 45 -4.79 5.14 -4.67
CA ALA A 45 -3.55 5.06 -5.43
C ALA A 45 -3.78 4.30 -6.73
N LYS A 46 -3.05 4.69 -7.79
CA LYS A 46 -3.08 3.96 -9.06
C LYS A 46 -2.34 2.63 -8.97
N LEU A 47 -1.24 2.60 -8.22
CA LEU A 47 -0.40 1.43 -8.06
C LEU A 47 0.19 1.42 -6.65
N CYS A 48 0.19 0.25 -6.00
CA CYS A 48 0.97 -0.02 -4.81
C CYS A 48 1.83 -1.26 -5.02
N ARG A 49 3.03 -1.26 -4.43
CA ARG A 49 3.95 -2.39 -4.43
C ARG A 49 4.26 -2.81 -3.00
N ILE A 50 4.23 -4.13 -2.79
CA ILE A 50 4.49 -4.82 -1.52
C ILE A 50 5.34 -6.03 -1.88
N GLY A 51 6.64 -5.99 -1.61
CA GLY A 51 7.56 -6.98 -2.18
C GLY A 51 7.35 -7.14 -3.70
N SER A 52 7.26 -8.38 -4.19
CA SER A 52 6.99 -8.66 -5.61
C SER A 52 5.56 -8.34 -6.05
N ASP A 53 4.61 -8.19 -5.11
CA ASP A 53 3.21 -7.91 -5.43
C ASP A 53 3.00 -6.50 -5.97
N LYS A 54 2.20 -6.42 -7.03
CA LYS A 54 1.80 -5.16 -7.66
C LYS A 54 0.28 -5.07 -7.74
N LEU A 55 -0.28 -4.18 -6.92
CA LEU A 55 -1.71 -3.93 -6.84
C LEU A 55 -2.08 -2.64 -7.59
N ARG A 56 -3.22 -2.63 -8.28
CA ARG A 56 -3.66 -1.51 -9.12
C ARG A 56 -5.00 -0.97 -8.67
N ASN A 57 -5.19 0.34 -8.80
CA ASN A 57 -6.43 1.06 -8.49
C ASN A 57 -6.96 0.74 -7.08
N VAL A 58 -6.07 0.86 -6.09
CA VAL A 58 -6.36 0.47 -4.71
C VAL A 58 -6.79 1.68 -3.86
N THR A 59 -7.61 1.40 -2.86
CA THR A 59 -7.84 2.32 -1.74
C THR A 59 -6.98 1.87 -0.57
N VAL A 60 -6.02 2.70 -0.17
CA VAL A 60 -5.10 2.42 0.92
C VAL A 60 -5.68 2.98 2.22
N TYR A 61 -5.66 2.17 3.27
CA TYR A 61 -5.92 2.57 4.65
C TYR A 61 -4.65 2.38 5.46
N HIS A 62 -4.07 3.48 5.93
CA HIS A 62 -2.91 3.45 6.84
C HIS A 62 -3.41 3.75 8.24
N ASN A 63 -3.26 2.80 9.16
CA ASN A 63 -3.91 2.82 10.48
C ASN A 63 -3.08 3.52 11.59
N SER A 64 -2.29 4.53 11.24
CA SER A 64 -1.53 5.32 12.20
C SER A 64 -1.72 6.82 11.95
N HIS A 65 -1.86 7.58 13.05
CA HIS A 65 -1.88 9.05 13.01
C HIS A 65 -0.48 9.66 12.90
N LEU A 66 0.57 8.86 13.07
CA LEU A 66 1.97 9.28 13.00
C LEU A 66 2.52 9.28 11.57
N ILE A 67 1.63 9.21 10.57
CA ILE A 67 1.97 9.43 9.17
C ILE A 67 2.16 10.92 8.88
N LEU A 68 3.21 11.26 8.14
CA LEU A 68 3.36 12.60 7.59
C LEU A 68 2.57 12.71 6.28
N ASP A 69 1.44 13.40 6.32
CA ASP A 69 0.55 13.60 5.17
C ASP A 69 0.32 15.09 4.84
N GLU A 70 1.29 15.93 5.20
CA GLU A 70 1.36 17.32 4.76
C GLU A 70 2.02 17.40 3.38
N TYR A 71 1.20 17.46 2.33
CA TYR A 71 1.68 17.48 0.95
C TYR A 71 0.84 18.38 0.05
N ASP A 72 1.45 18.78 -1.06
CA ASP A 72 0.81 19.52 -2.13
C ASP A 72 0.14 18.54 -3.11
N VAL A 73 -1.20 18.57 -3.14
CA VAL A 73 -2.03 17.71 -4.00
C VAL A 73 -1.81 17.93 -5.50
N ASP A 74 -1.25 19.08 -5.89
CA ASP A 74 -1.00 19.40 -7.30
C ASP A 74 0.31 18.77 -7.81
N LYS A 75 1.14 18.24 -6.91
CA LYS A 75 2.37 17.52 -7.28
C LYS A 75 2.09 16.05 -7.57
N LYS A 76 3.03 15.41 -8.27
CA LYS A 76 3.05 13.94 -8.39
C LYS A 76 3.53 13.37 -7.07
N LEU A 77 2.70 12.59 -6.41
CA LEU A 77 2.94 12.13 -5.05
C LEU A 77 3.38 10.67 -4.99
N MET A 78 4.05 10.33 -3.91
CA MET A 78 4.37 8.97 -3.51
C MET A 78 4.02 8.79 -2.03
N TYR A 79 3.57 7.60 -1.71
CA TYR A 79 3.38 7.11 -0.35
C TYR A 79 4.46 6.08 -0.11
N ALA A 80 5.08 6.13 1.06
CA ALA A 80 5.97 5.10 1.56
C ALA A 80 5.66 4.82 3.02
N ALA A 81 5.69 3.55 3.40
CA ALA A 81 5.69 3.10 4.78
C ALA A 81 6.61 1.89 4.89
N ASN A 82 7.49 1.91 5.89
CA ASN A 82 8.46 0.86 6.12
C ASN A 82 8.18 0.16 7.43
N GLY A 83 8.47 -1.14 7.49
CA GLY A 83 8.27 -1.94 8.70
C GLY A 83 6.79 -2.05 9.12
N SER A 84 5.89 -2.19 8.15
CA SER A 84 4.48 -2.46 8.42
C SER A 84 4.33 -3.84 9.06
N GLU A 85 3.53 -3.93 10.13
CA GLU A 85 3.35 -5.14 10.94
C GLU A 85 2.26 -6.06 10.41
N GLY A 86 1.44 -5.56 9.50
CA GLY A 86 0.48 -6.34 8.74
C GLY A 86 0.05 -5.60 7.48
N ILE A 87 0.00 -6.31 6.36
CA ILE A 87 -0.46 -5.78 5.09
C ILE A 87 -1.56 -6.70 4.59
N PHE A 88 -2.77 -6.18 4.47
CA PHE A 88 -3.94 -6.99 4.13
C PHE A 88 -4.65 -6.41 2.92
N TYR A 89 -4.80 -7.20 1.86
CA TYR A 89 -5.48 -6.79 0.65
C TYR A 89 -6.80 -7.54 0.47
N ASN A 90 -7.87 -6.79 0.23
CA ASN A 90 -9.17 -7.34 -0.12
C ASN A 90 -9.43 -7.05 -1.60
N SER A 91 -9.31 -8.08 -2.44
CA SER A 91 -9.44 -7.98 -3.89
C SER A 91 -10.84 -7.61 -4.37
N ASP A 92 -11.88 -8.03 -3.65
CA ASP A 92 -13.28 -7.72 -3.98
C ASP A 92 -13.60 -6.22 -3.80
N THR A 93 -13.00 -5.59 -2.79
CA THR A 93 -13.22 -4.17 -2.48
C THR A 93 -12.10 -3.26 -2.99
N GLY A 94 -10.97 -3.83 -3.39
CA GLY A 94 -9.76 -3.09 -3.74
C GLY A 94 -9.13 -2.33 -2.57
N ILE A 95 -9.39 -2.76 -1.33
CA ILE A 95 -8.87 -2.11 -0.11
C ILE A 95 -7.57 -2.77 0.33
N LEU A 96 -6.53 -1.96 0.48
CA LEU A 96 -5.25 -2.34 1.08
C LEU A 96 -5.15 -1.71 2.48
N ASN A 97 -5.14 -2.53 3.52
CA ASN A 97 -4.86 -2.09 4.88
C ASN A 97 -3.38 -2.24 5.16
N VAL A 98 -2.74 -1.15 5.57
CA VAL A 98 -1.36 -1.10 6.05
C VAL A 98 -1.44 -0.88 7.55
N GLU A 99 -1.17 -1.95 8.30
CA GLU A 99 -1.19 -1.98 9.75
C GLU A 99 0.18 -1.71 10.34
N ILE A 100 0.24 -0.71 11.20
CA ILE A 100 1.42 -0.29 11.96
C ILE A 100 1.10 -0.45 13.45
N ILE A 101 2.09 -0.91 14.21
CA ILE A 101 2.05 -0.82 15.66
C ILE A 101 2.69 0.51 16.05
N ASP A 102 1.88 1.48 16.46
CA ASP A 102 2.37 2.76 16.99
C ASP A 102 3.22 2.49 18.24
N PRO A 103 4.55 2.67 18.19
CA PRO A 103 5.38 2.50 19.36
C PRO A 103 5.38 3.78 20.20
N ILE A 104 5.66 3.60 21.48
CA ILE A 104 5.42 4.57 22.55
C ILE A 104 6.22 5.89 22.39
N SER A 105 7.26 5.93 21.54
CA SER A 105 8.21 7.05 21.43
C SER A 105 8.31 7.72 20.05
N ARG A 106 7.34 7.50 19.15
CA ARG A 106 7.42 7.99 17.76
C ARG A 106 6.70 9.34 17.51
N MET A 107 7.24 10.13 16.57
CA MET A 107 6.73 11.37 16.00
C MET A 107 6.06 11.14 14.64
N ALA A 108 5.43 12.18 14.08
CA ALA A 108 4.93 12.15 12.71
C ALA A 108 6.08 11.88 11.71
N ALA A 109 5.76 11.14 10.64
CA ALA A 109 6.67 10.50 9.69
C ALA A 109 7.28 9.16 10.15
N ASP A 110 7.12 8.72 11.39
CA ASP A 110 7.79 7.48 11.78
C ASP A 110 7.04 6.21 11.33
N THR A 111 5.80 6.33 10.85
CA THR A 111 4.98 5.18 10.41
C THR A 111 4.72 5.20 8.90
N GLY A 112 4.86 6.34 8.25
CA GLY A 112 4.74 6.50 6.81
C GLY A 112 4.82 7.96 6.39
N SER A 113 4.88 8.21 5.09
CA SER A 113 4.72 9.57 4.54
C SER A 113 4.05 9.56 3.19
N ILE A 114 3.31 10.63 2.90
CA ILE A 114 2.94 11.02 1.54
C ILE A 114 3.72 12.29 1.19
N PHE A 115 4.48 12.26 0.10
CA PHE A 115 5.36 13.36 -0.30
C PHE A 115 5.49 13.47 -1.82
N PRO A 116 5.93 14.63 -2.36
CA PRO A 116 6.20 14.77 -3.78
C PRO A 116 7.27 13.79 -4.23
N ILE A 117 7.01 13.00 -5.27
CA ILE A 117 7.93 11.96 -5.71
C ILE A 117 9.28 12.50 -6.18
N THR A 118 9.36 13.78 -6.51
CA THR A 118 10.61 14.48 -6.87
C THR A 118 11.43 14.92 -5.65
N ASP A 119 10.87 14.90 -4.45
CA ASP A 119 11.57 15.19 -3.19
C ASP A 119 12.66 14.14 -2.94
N ARG A 120 13.92 14.58 -3.01
CA ARG A 120 15.06 13.68 -2.87
C ARG A 120 15.27 13.24 -1.42
N GLU A 121 15.12 14.16 -0.48
CA GLU A 121 15.39 13.90 0.93
C GLU A 121 14.40 12.87 1.47
N MET A 122 13.11 13.04 1.13
CA MET A 122 12.09 12.07 1.52
C MET A 122 12.30 10.69 0.89
N ARG A 123 12.72 10.60 -0.37
CA ARG A 123 13.06 9.30 -0.98
C ARG A 123 14.25 8.62 -0.29
N GLU A 124 15.23 9.39 0.16
CA GLU A 124 16.40 8.87 0.90
C GLU A 124 15.99 8.40 2.31
N VAL A 125 15.17 9.18 3.04
CA VAL A 125 14.62 8.82 4.36
C VAL A 125 13.86 7.50 4.30
N TRP A 126 12.97 7.36 3.32
CA TRP A 126 12.15 6.16 3.15
C TRP A 126 12.86 5.03 2.39
N GLN A 127 14.13 5.23 2.01
CA GLN A 127 14.91 4.28 1.21
C GLN A 127 14.12 3.77 -0.01
N SER A 128 13.36 4.66 -0.63
CA SER A 128 12.31 4.31 -1.60
C SER A 128 12.90 3.86 -2.92
N ARG A 129 13.03 2.55 -3.11
CA ARG A 129 13.48 1.95 -4.38
C ARG A 129 12.30 1.81 -5.32
N ILE A 130 12.13 2.77 -6.21
CA ILE A 130 10.98 2.80 -7.11
C ILE A 130 11.30 2.01 -8.38
N VAL A 131 10.45 1.05 -8.73
CA VAL A 131 10.60 0.26 -9.96
C VAL A 131 10.34 1.14 -11.17
N LYS A 132 11.27 1.16 -12.13
CA LYS A 132 11.19 1.99 -13.34
C LYS A 132 9.86 1.84 -14.09
N ASN A 133 9.40 0.59 -14.22
CA ASN A 133 8.18 0.28 -14.96
C ASN A 133 6.93 0.81 -14.26
N ASP A 134 6.93 0.91 -12.93
CA ASP A 134 5.78 1.38 -12.17
C ASP A 134 5.61 2.91 -12.32
N LEU A 135 6.71 3.67 -12.39
CA LEU A 135 6.65 5.09 -12.76
C LEU A 135 6.11 5.31 -14.17
N ILE A 136 6.59 4.51 -15.13
CA ILE A 136 6.13 4.59 -16.52
C ILE A 136 4.65 4.26 -16.60
N GLU A 137 4.18 3.24 -15.89
CA GLU A 137 2.78 2.85 -15.85
C GLU A 137 1.88 3.97 -15.27
N VAL A 138 2.32 4.61 -14.19
CA VAL A 138 1.49 5.58 -13.45
C VAL A 138 1.56 6.98 -14.04
N TYR A 139 2.76 7.41 -14.47
CA TYR A 139 3.08 8.78 -14.88
C TYR A 139 3.51 8.92 -16.34
N GLY A 140 3.63 7.82 -17.09
CA GLY A 140 4.02 7.80 -18.50
C GLY A 140 5.52 7.97 -18.77
N ASN A 141 6.33 8.21 -17.74
CA ASN A 141 7.79 8.34 -17.83
C ASN A 141 8.43 8.15 -16.45
N THR A 142 9.76 8.21 -16.38
CA THR A 142 10.53 8.03 -15.14
C THR A 142 10.64 9.30 -14.29
N LEU A 143 10.09 10.43 -14.75
CA LEU A 143 10.22 11.74 -14.09
C LEU A 143 11.66 12.22 -13.86
N GLY A 144 12.65 11.57 -14.48
CA GLY A 144 14.06 11.87 -14.27
C GLY A 144 14.60 11.52 -12.87
N ILE A 145 13.86 10.74 -12.06
CA ILE A 145 14.30 10.32 -10.73
C ILE A 145 15.05 8.97 -10.79
N PRO A 146 15.90 8.65 -9.79
CA PRO A 146 16.51 7.33 -9.68
C PRO A 146 15.47 6.20 -9.61
N THR A 147 15.72 5.11 -10.31
CA THR A 147 14.84 3.93 -10.37
C THR A 147 15.64 2.65 -10.39
N VAL A 148 15.01 1.56 -9.97
CA VAL A 148 15.57 0.21 -10.06
C VAL A 148 14.83 -0.64 -11.09
N SER A 149 15.45 -1.74 -11.53
CA SER A 149 14.75 -2.76 -12.30
C SER A 149 13.86 -3.63 -11.41
N GLU A 150 12.85 -4.28 -11.98
CA GLU A 150 11.96 -5.19 -11.24
C GLU A 150 12.75 -6.35 -10.60
N LYS A 151 13.69 -6.94 -11.35
CA LYS A 151 14.63 -7.97 -10.84
C LYS A 151 15.53 -7.48 -9.71
N GLU A 152 15.91 -6.21 -9.71
CA GLU A 152 16.74 -5.63 -8.64
C GLU A 152 15.91 -5.33 -7.39
N TYR A 153 14.64 -4.98 -7.56
CA TYR A 153 13.69 -4.84 -6.48
C TYR A 153 13.40 -6.20 -5.83
N GLU A 154 12.97 -7.19 -6.63
CA GLU A 154 12.62 -8.55 -6.16
C GLU A 154 13.76 -9.24 -5.40
N ARG A 155 15.01 -9.09 -5.86
CA ARG A 155 16.20 -9.68 -5.20
C ARG A 155 16.41 -9.22 -3.76
N GLU A 156 15.87 -8.08 -3.34
CA GLU A 156 16.00 -7.63 -1.96
C GLU A 156 14.87 -8.15 -1.07
N TYR A 157 13.67 -8.34 -1.64
CA TYR A 157 12.51 -8.83 -0.90
C TYR A 157 12.42 -10.36 -0.84
N ASP A 158 12.97 -11.10 -1.82
CA ASP A 158 13.07 -12.58 -1.79
C ASP A 158 14.10 -13.09 -0.76
N TYR A 159 15.02 -12.24 -0.28
CA TYR A 159 16.04 -12.62 0.70
C TYR A 159 15.71 -12.15 2.13
N GLY A 160 14.52 -11.58 2.34
CA GLY A 160 14.07 -11.03 3.64
C GLY A 160 13.34 -12.02 4.56
N ASP A 161 13.11 -13.26 4.12
CA ASP A 161 12.49 -14.33 4.93
C ASP A 161 13.52 -14.99 5.87
N TYR A 162 13.99 -14.24 6.88
CA TYR A 162 14.77 -14.78 8.00
C TYR A 162 14.06 -14.59 9.34
#